data_AF-A0AAQ0ZG69-F1
#
_entry.id   AF-A0AAQ0ZG69-F1
#
_cell.length_a   1.000
_cell.length_b   1.000
_cell.length_c   1.000
_cell.angle_alpha   90.00
_cell.angle_beta   90.00
_cell.angle_gamma   90.00
#
_symmetry.space_group_name_H-M   'P 1'
#
loop_
_entity.id
_entity.type
_entity.pdbx_description
1 polymer ?
#
loop_
_entity_poly.entity_id
_entity_poly.type
_entity_poly.pdbx_seq_one_letter_code
_entity_poly.pdbx_strand_id
1 'polypeptide(L)'
;MINNKVQLITYADRITGQGIDELSNLLNGPLNNVFAGVHLLPFYNPIDGSDAGFDPIDHSEVDSRLGSWGDINVLGANYDLMADLIVNHVSAQSFQFKDVLAKGKQSEFWDLFLTKDDVFPHGMSEAEQQAIYRPRPGSCFTPIACGDGQTYDFWTTFTDNQIDINVKSTAGIEYLNTVLGKFADNNVNIIRLDAAGYAIKEAGTNCFMLDETFEYLNKLSAQANEAGMETIAEIHSHFQTQVEVAKRVNMVYDFALPPLILHSLFSNDAQALLNWLTISPRNCLTVLDTHDGIGIIDAGPMGDKPGLLNAAEIDNLVETIHEKSEGQSRLATGAAASNVDLYQVNCTYYNALGADDFDYLLARAIQFFAPGIPQVYYGGLFACENDMELLARTNVGRDINRPYLNAQDIDAALAKPMVKGLIKLIQLRNEHPAFNGEFIAKGEGSVCRLSWHDDTSSIELKVDFASREVIIVDHREGEQSIVDLADFLA
;
A
#
# COMPACT_ATOMS: atom_id res chain seq x y z
N MET A 1 6.15 17.82 -8.01
CA MET A 1 4.89 17.94 -7.26
C MET A 1 3.89 17.04 -7.93
N ILE A 2 3.59 15.95 -7.25
CA ILE A 2 2.61 14.94 -7.67
C ILE A 2 1.24 15.60 -7.90
N ASN A 3 0.54 15.19 -8.95
CA ASN A 3 -0.80 15.71 -9.22
C ASN A 3 -1.80 15.24 -8.16
N ASN A 4 -2.62 16.16 -7.64
CA ASN A 4 -3.72 15.86 -6.71
C ASN A 4 -4.93 15.23 -7.44
N LYS A 5 -4.69 14.11 -8.12
CA LYS A 5 -5.62 13.36 -8.95
C LYS A 5 -5.50 11.87 -8.65
N VAL A 6 -6.55 11.11 -8.95
CA VAL A 6 -6.61 9.69 -8.67
C VAL A 6 -5.51 8.92 -9.43
N GLN A 7 -4.88 7.99 -8.73
CA GLN A 7 -3.85 7.09 -9.26
C GLN A 7 -4.31 5.63 -9.22
N LEU A 8 -3.76 4.81 -10.12
CA LEU A 8 -3.99 3.36 -10.16
C LEU A 8 -2.88 2.62 -9.43
N ILE A 9 -3.19 1.62 -8.60
CA ILE A 9 -2.22 0.64 -8.09
C ILE A 9 -2.40 -0.67 -8.85
N THR A 10 -1.35 -1.19 -9.45
CA THR A 10 -1.47 -2.42 -10.24
C THR A 10 -0.16 -3.20 -10.40
N TYR A 11 -0.29 -4.51 -10.58
CA TYR A 11 0.78 -5.35 -11.13
C TYR A 11 0.69 -5.31 -12.66
N ALA A 12 1.83 -5.19 -13.33
CA ALA A 12 1.88 -5.15 -14.79
C ALA A 12 1.20 -6.37 -15.44
N ASP A 13 1.53 -7.58 -14.94
CA ASP A 13 1.02 -8.86 -15.44
C ASP A 13 -0.42 -9.15 -15.02
N ARG A 14 -0.83 -8.77 -13.81
CA ARG A 14 -2.11 -9.25 -13.27
C ARG A 14 -3.33 -8.50 -13.79
N ILE A 15 -3.19 -7.26 -14.26
CA ILE A 15 -4.34 -6.47 -14.75
C ILE A 15 -4.72 -6.78 -16.20
N THR A 16 -3.78 -7.24 -17.04
CA THR A 16 -4.05 -7.59 -18.45
C THR A 16 -3.67 -9.02 -18.82
N GLY A 17 -2.98 -9.74 -17.94
CA GLY A 17 -2.39 -11.05 -18.22
C GLY A 17 -1.12 -10.96 -19.07
N GLN A 18 -0.57 -9.76 -19.27
CA GLN A 18 0.48 -9.44 -20.23
C GLN A 18 1.45 -8.37 -19.66
N GLY A 19 2.45 -7.96 -20.44
CA GLY A 19 3.45 -6.97 -20.00
C GLY A 19 2.99 -5.50 -19.98
N ILE A 20 3.97 -4.62 -19.77
CA ILE A 20 3.80 -3.17 -19.63
C ILE A 20 3.18 -2.52 -20.88
N ASP A 21 3.41 -3.09 -22.06
CA ASP A 21 2.83 -2.60 -23.32
C ASP A 21 1.29 -2.68 -23.31
N GLU A 22 0.73 -3.80 -22.85
CA GLU A 22 -0.73 -3.96 -22.81
C GLU A 22 -1.36 -3.17 -21.66
N LEU A 23 -0.65 -3.00 -20.54
CA LEU A 23 -1.05 -2.03 -19.51
C LEU A 23 -1.11 -0.61 -20.12
N SER A 24 -0.12 -0.23 -20.91
CA SER A 24 -0.09 1.08 -21.59
C SER A 24 -1.23 1.21 -22.60
N ASN A 25 -1.59 0.16 -23.34
CA ASN A 25 -2.74 0.15 -24.23
C ASN A 25 -4.06 0.33 -23.48
N LEU A 26 -4.21 -0.33 -22.33
CA LEU A 26 -5.39 -0.20 -21.48
C LEU A 26 -5.54 1.23 -20.95
N LEU A 27 -4.46 1.81 -20.44
CA LEU A 27 -4.43 3.17 -19.87
C LEU A 27 -4.65 4.26 -20.94
N ASN A 28 -4.13 4.07 -22.15
CA ASN A 28 -4.32 5.01 -23.26
C ASN A 28 -5.61 4.78 -24.07
N GLY A 29 -6.31 3.67 -23.82
CA GLY A 29 -7.52 3.27 -24.52
C GLY A 29 -8.74 3.29 -23.60
N PRO A 30 -9.25 2.13 -23.14
CA PRO A 30 -10.46 2.06 -22.32
C PRO A 30 -10.42 2.88 -21.02
N LEU A 31 -9.24 3.10 -20.43
CA LEU A 31 -9.05 3.89 -19.20
C LEU A 31 -8.43 5.28 -19.46
N ASN A 32 -8.49 5.77 -20.71
CA ASN A 32 -7.93 7.06 -21.06
C ASN A 32 -8.50 8.20 -20.20
N ASN A 33 -7.61 9.05 -19.68
CA ASN A 33 -7.91 10.16 -18.77
C ASN A 33 -8.58 9.77 -17.43
N VAL A 34 -8.63 8.49 -17.06
CA VAL A 34 -9.17 8.07 -15.76
C VAL A 34 -8.15 8.31 -14.64
N PHE A 35 -6.87 8.03 -14.89
CA PHE A 35 -5.80 8.15 -13.89
C PHE A 35 -4.75 9.15 -14.32
N ALA A 36 -4.21 9.91 -13.35
CA ALA A 36 -3.07 10.81 -13.58
C ALA A 36 -1.72 10.16 -13.20
N GLY A 37 -1.77 9.09 -12.40
CA GLY A 37 -0.59 8.36 -11.96
C GLY A 37 -0.83 6.86 -11.86
N VAL A 38 0.26 6.11 -11.84
CA VAL A 38 0.26 4.66 -11.72
C VAL A 38 1.33 4.27 -10.72
N HIS A 39 0.93 3.59 -9.65
CA HIS A 39 1.82 2.78 -8.84
C HIS A 39 1.92 1.41 -9.49
N LEU A 40 3.05 1.20 -10.16
CA LEU A 40 3.41 -0.09 -10.70
C LEU A 40 4.11 -0.89 -9.60
N LEU A 41 3.41 -1.90 -9.10
CA LEU A 41 3.94 -2.84 -8.09
C LEU A 41 5.21 -3.53 -8.63
N PRO A 42 6.05 -4.12 -7.75
CA PRO A 42 7.39 -4.56 -8.12
C PRO A 42 7.43 -5.36 -9.42
N PHE A 43 8.10 -4.78 -10.42
CA PHE A 43 8.25 -5.30 -11.78
C PHE A 43 9.67 -5.88 -12.01
N TYR A 44 10.42 -6.07 -10.93
CA TYR A 44 11.81 -6.48 -10.95
C TYR A 44 11.95 -7.99 -11.19
N ASN A 45 13.14 -8.42 -11.59
CA ASN A 45 13.42 -9.83 -11.80
C ASN A 45 13.61 -10.57 -10.45
N PRO A 46 12.80 -11.61 -10.12
CA PRO A 46 11.56 -12.04 -10.78
C PRO A 46 10.29 -11.50 -10.09
N ILE A 47 9.23 -11.30 -10.88
CA ILE A 47 7.92 -10.84 -10.35
C ILE A 47 7.12 -11.91 -9.59
N ASP A 48 7.51 -13.17 -9.72
CA ASP A 48 6.84 -14.35 -9.14
C ASP A 48 7.77 -15.08 -8.16
N GLY A 49 8.62 -14.30 -7.48
CA GLY A 49 9.37 -14.76 -6.32
C GLY A 49 8.48 -15.17 -5.14
N SER A 50 9.10 -15.37 -3.99
CA SER A 50 8.42 -15.75 -2.75
C SER A 50 7.38 -14.72 -2.27
N ASP A 51 7.48 -13.47 -2.72
CA ASP A 51 6.61 -12.38 -2.30
C ASP A 51 6.18 -11.49 -3.48
N ALA A 52 5.83 -12.10 -4.62
CA ALA A 52 5.24 -11.40 -5.77
C ALA A 52 6.02 -10.14 -6.24
N GLY A 53 7.36 -10.26 -6.27
CA GLY A 53 8.27 -9.20 -6.72
C GLY A 53 8.90 -8.37 -5.59
N PHE A 54 8.43 -8.50 -4.34
CA PHE A 54 9.05 -7.86 -3.17
C PHE A 54 10.35 -8.55 -2.72
N ASP A 55 10.75 -9.64 -3.36
CA ASP A 55 12.03 -10.31 -3.17
C ASP A 55 12.88 -10.31 -4.45
N PRO A 56 13.33 -9.13 -4.92
CA PRO A 56 14.06 -9.02 -6.17
C PRO A 56 15.39 -9.79 -6.10
N ILE A 57 15.69 -10.56 -7.13
CA ILE A 57 17.04 -11.12 -7.37
C ILE A 57 17.95 -10.01 -7.87
N ASP A 58 17.46 -9.18 -8.78
CA ASP A 58 18.12 -7.97 -9.26
C ASP A 58 17.10 -6.84 -9.35
N HIS A 59 17.22 -5.89 -8.42
CA HIS A 59 16.35 -4.71 -8.32
C HIS A 59 16.64 -3.67 -9.41
N SER A 60 17.74 -3.82 -10.14
CA SER A 60 18.12 -2.96 -11.26
C SER A 60 17.65 -3.48 -12.62
N GLU A 61 17.01 -4.64 -12.66
CA GLU A 61 16.53 -5.31 -13.86
C GLU A 61 14.99 -5.43 -13.84
N VAL A 62 14.34 -4.98 -14.93
CA VAL A 62 12.92 -5.27 -15.18
C VAL A 62 12.80 -6.73 -15.60
N ASP A 63 11.82 -7.45 -15.04
CA ASP A 63 11.56 -8.82 -15.46
C ASP A 63 11.23 -8.86 -16.96
N SER A 64 12.04 -9.59 -17.72
CA SER A 64 11.90 -9.67 -19.19
C SER A 64 10.55 -10.17 -19.68
N ARG A 65 9.74 -10.82 -18.82
CA ARG A 65 8.37 -11.23 -19.12
C ARG A 65 7.40 -10.04 -19.18
N LEU A 66 7.71 -8.96 -18.46
CA LEU A 66 6.92 -7.73 -18.43
C LEU A 66 7.35 -6.72 -19.48
N GLY A 67 8.65 -6.68 -19.80
CA GLY A 67 9.22 -5.70 -20.72
C GLY A 67 10.62 -5.26 -20.29
N SER A 68 10.89 -3.97 -20.41
CA SER A 68 12.19 -3.36 -20.20
C SER A 68 12.08 -1.99 -19.51
N TRP A 69 13.21 -1.45 -19.07
CA TRP A 69 13.28 -0.06 -18.61
C TRP A 69 12.84 0.97 -19.67
N GLY A 70 12.95 0.64 -20.96
CA GLY A 70 12.43 1.50 -22.03
C GLY A 70 10.91 1.65 -21.97
N ASP A 71 10.20 0.57 -21.64
CA ASP A 71 8.74 0.57 -21.54
C ASP A 71 8.29 1.33 -20.29
N ILE A 72 9.04 1.18 -19.18
CA ILE A 72 8.88 1.98 -17.96
C ILE A 72 9.08 3.48 -18.24
N ASN A 73 10.13 3.84 -19.00
CA ASN A 73 10.41 5.22 -19.37
C ASN A 73 9.25 5.85 -20.18
N VAL A 74 8.68 5.09 -21.13
CA VAL A 74 7.52 5.52 -21.92
C VAL A 74 6.28 5.67 -21.04
N LEU A 75 6.04 4.75 -20.11
CA LEU A 75 4.92 4.84 -19.17
C LEU A 75 5.05 6.09 -18.28
N GLY A 76 6.22 6.31 -17.67
CA GLY A 76 6.50 7.48 -16.82
C GLY A 76 6.54 8.82 -17.54
N ALA A 77 6.64 8.83 -18.87
CA ALA A 77 6.50 10.06 -19.66
C ALA A 77 5.04 10.55 -19.74
N ASN A 78 4.06 9.67 -19.49
CA ASN A 78 2.63 9.96 -19.64
C ASN A 78 1.88 10.04 -18.30
N TYR A 79 2.42 9.44 -17.24
CA TYR A 79 1.77 9.34 -15.93
C TYR A 79 2.75 9.67 -14.80
N ASP A 80 2.23 10.16 -13.67
CA ASP A 80 2.99 10.16 -12.42
C ASP A 80 3.26 8.70 -12.00
N LEU A 81 4.47 8.22 -12.30
CA LEU A 81 4.85 6.84 -12.10
C LEU A 81 5.50 6.63 -10.74
N MET A 82 4.85 5.78 -9.94
CA MET A 82 5.33 5.29 -8.66
C MET A 82 5.90 3.88 -8.78
N ALA A 83 7.07 3.66 -8.19
CA ALA A 83 7.72 2.36 -8.07
C ALA A 83 8.21 2.11 -6.64
N ASP A 84 8.36 0.83 -6.28
CA ASP A 84 8.83 0.41 -4.96
C ASP A 84 10.36 0.39 -4.87
N LEU A 85 10.91 1.21 -3.97
CA LEU A 85 12.27 1.02 -3.47
C LEU A 85 12.21 0.13 -2.23
N ILE A 86 12.45 -1.16 -2.43
CA ILE A 86 12.62 -2.18 -1.39
C ILE A 86 13.94 -1.93 -0.65
N VAL A 87 13.88 -1.07 0.38
CA VAL A 87 15.06 -0.61 1.11
C VAL A 87 15.55 -1.61 2.15
N ASN A 88 14.70 -2.55 2.57
CA ASN A 88 14.98 -3.39 3.73
C ASN A 88 15.75 -4.66 3.39
N HIS A 89 15.46 -5.30 2.26
CA HIS A 89 15.89 -6.67 1.99
C HIS A 89 16.03 -6.96 0.49
N VAL A 90 16.69 -8.07 0.17
CA VAL A 90 16.87 -8.60 -1.19
C VAL A 90 16.73 -10.13 -1.17
N SER A 91 16.48 -10.74 -2.34
CA SER A 91 16.35 -12.19 -2.45
C SER A 91 17.62 -12.93 -2.02
N ALA A 92 17.45 -14.07 -1.33
CA ALA A 92 18.52 -15.04 -1.09
C ALA A 92 19.03 -15.67 -2.41
N GLN A 93 18.31 -15.47 -3.52
CA GLN A 93 18.75 -15.87 -4.86
C GLN A 93 19.56 -14.79 -5.60
N SER A 94 19.75 -13.61 -5.00
CA SER A 94 20.55 -12.51 -5.57
C SER A 94 22.01 -12.93 -5.83
N PHE A 95 22.63 -12.29 -6.82
CA PHE A 95 24.04 -12.52 -7.15
C PHE A 95 24.95 -12.26 -5.94
N GLN A 96 24.69 -11.17 -5.23
CA GLN A 96 25.43 -10.74 -4.05
C GLN A 96 25.33 -11.79 -2.94
N PHE A 97 24.13 -12.29 -2.64
CA PHE A 97 23.98 -13.28 -1.57
C PHE A 97 24.55 -14.64 -1.97
N LYS A 98 24.43 -15.05 -3.24
CA LYS A 98 25.09 -16.27 -3.74
C LYS A 98 26.62 -16.22 -3.60
N ASP A 99 27.22 -15.06 -3.79
CA ASP A 99 28.66 -14.88 -3.55
C ASP A 99 29.01 -15.01 -2.06
N VAL A 100 28.19 -14.44 -1.17
CA VAL A 100 28.29 -14.61 0.29
C VAL A 100 28.14 -16.08 0.69
N LEU A 101 27.16 -16.80 0.14
CA LEU A 101 27.00 -18.24 0.39
C LEU A 101 28.23 -19.03 -0.04
N ALA A 102 28.90 -18.65 -1.14
CA ALA A 102 30.06 -19.35 -1.65
C ALA A 102 31.35 -19.05 -0.85
N LYS A 103 31.54 -17.80 -0.39
CA LYS A 103 32.82 -17.33 0.17
C LYS A 103 32.77 -16.98 1.67
N GLY A 104 31.58 -16.94 2.27
CA GLY A 104 31.36 -16.44 3.63
C GLY A 104 31.91 -15.03 3.81
N LYS A 105 32.61 -14.79 4.93
CA LYS A 105 33.23 -13.48 5.27
C LYS A 105 34.29 -12.98 4.28
N GLN A 106 34.70 -13.78 3.30
CA GLN A 106 35.64 -13.38 2.25
C GLN A 106 34.94 -12.80 1.01
N SER A 107 33.60 -12.82 0.96
CA SER A 107 32.84 -12.15 -0.10
C SER A 107 32.98 -10.64 0.00
N GLU A 108 33.12 -9.96 -1.15
CA GLU A 108 33.07 -8.50 -1.21
C GLU A 108 31.68 -7.93 -0.86
N PHE A 109 30.64 -8.78 -0.91
CA PHE A 109 29.28 -8.44 -0.56
C PHE A 109 28.92 -8.80 0.88
N TRP A 110 29.88 -9.24 1.71
CA TRP A 110 29.58 -9.61 3.11
C TRP A 110 28.89 -8.49 3.87
N ASP A 111 29.44 -7.27 3.79
CA ASP A 111 28.92 -6.10 4.50
C ASP A 111 27.58 -5.59 3.93
N LEU A 112 27.09 -6.12 2.80
CA LEU A 112 25.76 -5.79 2.29
C LEU A 112 24.66 -6.40 3.16
N PHE A 113 24.89 -7.53 3.81
CA PHE A 113 23.85 -8.27 4.53
C PHE A 113 24.03 -8.17 6.04
N LEU A 114 22.93 -8.02 6.76
CA LEU A 114 22.96 -7.99 8.22
C LEU A 114 23.04 -9.40 8.79
N THR A 115 24.00 -9.62 9.67
CA THR A 115 24.05 -10.78 10.55
C THR A 115 23.68 -10.41 11.98
N LYS A 116 23.34 -11.42 12.78
CA LYS A 116 23.10 -11.25 14.22
C LYS A 116 24.28 -10.58 14.93
N ASP A 117 25.50 -10.92 14.56
CA ASP A 117 26.72 -10.39 15.19
C ASP A 117 26.95 -8.90 14.85
N ASP A 118 26.43 -8.41 13.72
CA ASP A 118 26.54 -6.99 13.34
C ASP A 118 25.68 -6.10 14.26
N VAL A 119 24.54 -6.63 14.72
CA VAL A 119 23.63 -5.91 15.63
C VAL A 119 23.96 -6.22 17.09
N PHE A 120 24.29 -7.48 17.40
CA PHE A 120 24.51 -7.99 18.75
C PHE A 120 25.92 -8.60 18.92
N PRO A 121 27.00 -7.78 18.82
CA PRO A 121 28.39 -8.28 18.85
C PRO A 121 28.81 -8.88 20.20
N HIS A 122 28.01 -8.69 21.24
CA HIS A 122 28.22 -9.25 22.58
C HIS A 122 27.21 -10.36 22.93
N GLY A 123 26.51 -10.86 21.93
CA GLY A 123 25.37 -11.76 22.09
C GLY A 123 24.06 -11.00 22.32
N MET A 124 22.95 -11.66 21.98
CA MET A 124 21.60 -11.14 22.16
C MET A 124 20.98 -11.76 23.41
N SER A 125 20.50 -10.92 24.33
CA SER A 125 19.73 -11.35 25.49
C SER A 125 18.27 -11.70 25.14
N GLU A 126 17.60 -12.44 26.01
CA GLU A 126 16.17 -12.78 25.83
C GLU A 126 15.27 -11.52 25.82
N ALA A 127 15.60 -10.51 26.62
CA ALA A 127 14.88 -9.24 26.65
C ALA A 127 15.00 -8.47 25.33
N GLU A 128 16.20 -8.44 24.74
CA GLU A 128 16.41 -7.83 23.42
C GLU A 128 15.66 -8.59 22.33
N GLN A 129 15.70 -9.93 22.36
CA GLN A 129 14.95 -10.74 21.39
C GLN A 129 13.44 -10.47 21.45
N GLN A 130 12.88 -10.33 22.66
CA GLN A 130 11.46 -10.05 22.86
C GLN A 130 11.07 -8.61 22.51
N ALA A 131 12.02 -7.67 22.55
CA ALA A 131 11.77 -6.26 22.25
C ALA A 131 11.63 -6.00 20.74
N ILE A 132 12.28 -6.80 19.88
CA ILE A 132 12.23 -6.64 18.42
C ILE A 132 10.78 -6.73 17.94
N TYR A 133 10.33 -5.70 17.22
CA TYR A 133 9.02 -5.68 16.60
C TYR A 133 8.97 -6.69 15.43
N ARG A 134 7.92 -7.51 15.36
CA ARG A 134 7.79 -8.59 14.38
C ARG A 134 6.43 -8.54 13.69
N PRO A 135 6.37 -8.62 12.34
CA PRO A 135 5.11 -8.77 11.62
C PRO A 135 4.58 -10.22 11.68
N ARG A 136 5.46 -11.19 11.96
CA ARG A 136 5.15 -12.62 12.09
C ARG A 136 5.78 -13.27 13.34
N PRO A 137 5.23 -14.37 13.87
CA PRO A 137 5.83 -15.12 14.97
C PRO A 137 7.19 -15.72 14.58
N GLY A 138 8.06 -15.88 15.57
CA GLY A 138 9.35 -16.58 15.42
C GLY A 138 10.55 -15.65 15.26
N SER A 139 11.71 -16.28 15.02
CA SER A 139 13.01 -15.60 14.92
C SER A 139 13.03 -14.59 13.76
N CYS A 140 13.74 -13.47 13.96
CA CYS A 140 14.18 -12.58 12.87
C CYS A 140 15.53 -13.00 12.28
N PHE A 141 16.02 -14.19 12.62
CA PHE A 141 17.27 -14.73 12.12
C PHE A 141 17.07 -16.09 11.45
N THR A 142 17.75 -16.29 10.33
CA THR A 142 17.83 -17.55 9.60
C THR A 142 19.27 -18.07 9.63
N PRO A 143 19.55 -19.25 10.20
CA PRO A 143 20.88 -19.85 10.20
C PRO A 143 21.22 -20.41 8.82
N ILE A 144 22.33 -19.95 8.23
CA ILE A 144 22.72 -20.30 6.85
C ILE A 144 24.18 -20.72 6.82
N ALA A 145 24.44 -21.93 6.29
CA ALA A 145 25.78 -22.46 6.10
C ALA A 145 26.43 -21.87 4.83
N CYS A 146 27.67 -21.40 4.96
CA CYS A 146 28.47 -20.84 3.87
C CYS A 146 29.61 -21.79 3.45
N GLY A 147 30.17 -21.55 2.27
CA GLY A 147 31.25 -22.33 1.67
C GLY A 147 32.59 -22.27 2.40
N ASP A 148 32.74 -21.33 3.34
CA ASP A 148 33.85 -21.28 4.30
C ASP A 148 33.73 -22.30 5.44
N GLY A 149 32.64 -23.08 5.47
CA GLY A 149 32.36 -24.12 6.45
C GLY A 149 31.76 -23.61 7.76
N GLN A 150 31.40 -22.32 7.84
CA GLN A 150 30.72 -21.73 9.00
C GLN A 150 29.22 -21.57 8.73
N THR A 151 28.45 -21.48 9.81
CA THR A 151 27.03 -21.09 9.77
C THR A 151 26.89 -19.72 10.41
N TYR A 152 26.17 -18.83 9.73
CA TYR A 152 25.90 -17.47 10.20
C TYR A 152 24.39 -17.26 10.34
N ASP A 153 23.99 -16.50 11.36
CA ASP A 153 22.61 -16.11 11.58
C ASP A 153 22.35 -14.79 10.82
N PHE A 154 21.75 -14.87 9.63
CA PHE A 154 21.39 -13.68 8.85
C PHE A 154 20.06 -13.09 9.32
N TRP A 155 19.93 -11.77 9.28
CA TRP A 155 18.68 -11.09 9.60
C TRP A 155 17.68 -11.26 8.46
N THR A 156 16.48 -11.72 8.80
CA THR A 156 15.38 -12.02 7.87
C THR A 156 14.05 -11.58 8.50
N THR A 157 13.66 -10.34 8.24
CA THR A 157 12.47 -9.71 8.84
C THR A 157 11.19 -10.42 8.38
N PHE A 158 11.07 -10.71 7.08
CA PHE A 158 9.82 -11.18 6.45
C PHE A 158 9.80 -12.66 6.13
N THR A 159 10.62 -13.15 5.19
CA THR A 159 10.78 -14.58 4.87
C THR A 159 12.24 -14.98 4.96
N ASP A 160 12.54 -16.28 5.00
CA ASP A 160 13.92 -16.78 4.96
C ASP A 160 14.59 -16.54 3.59
N ASN A 161 13.81 -16.25 2.55
CA ASN A 161 14.29 -15.83 1.23
C ASN A 161 14.51 -14.31 1.12
N GLN A 162 14.05 -13.50 2.07
CA GLN A 162 14.25 -12.05 2.10
C GLN A 162 15.34 -11.71 3.13
N ILE A 163 16.58 -11.56 2.64
CA ILE A 163 17.74 -11.27 3.48
C ILE A 163 17.86 -9.76 3.66
N ASP A 164 17.83 -9.29 4.91
CA ASP A 164 17.91 -7.87 5.22
C ASP A 164 19.28 -7.29 4.87
N ILE A 165 19.27 -6.13 4.21
CA ILE A 165 20.49 -5.42 3.84
C ILE A 165 20.93 -4.45 4.95
N ASN A 166 22.23 -4.23 5.06
CA ASN A 166 22.82 -3.24 5.93
C ASN A 166 22.84 -1.87 5.22
N VAL A 167 21.78 -1.08 5.40
CA VAL A 167 21.65 0.26 4.77
C VAL A 167 22.70 1.27 5.24
N LYS A 168 23.47 0.95 6.30
CA LYS A 168 24.57 1.79 6.80
C LYS A 168 25.92 1.44 6.18
N SER A 169 26.05 0.29 5.51
CA SER A 169 27.30 -0.11 4.86
C SER A 169 27.48 0.57 3.50
N THR A 170 28.73 0.71 3.06
CA THR A 170 29.03 1.23 1.72
C THR A 170 28.32 0.41 0.64
N ALA A 171 28.33 -0.92 0.75
CA ALA A 171 27.68 -1.80 -0.21
C ALA A 171 26.14 -1.61 -0.23
N GLY A 172 25.50 -1.45 0.92
CA GLY A 172 24.06 -1.17 1.00
C GLY A 172 23.68 0.17 0.38
N ILE A 173 24.48 1.21 0.63
CA ILE A 173 24.28 2.54 0.03
C ILE A 173 24.45 2.47 -1.50
N GLU A 174 25.50 1.80 -2.00
CA GLU A 174 25.74 1.64 -3.44
C GLU A 174 24.63 0.83 -4.13
N TYR A 175 24.13 -0.22 -3.48
CA TYR A 175 22.99 -1.00 -3.96
C TYR A 175 21.75 -0.12 -4.17
N LEU A 176 21.33 0.63 -3.14
CA LEU A 176 20.15 1.48 -3.24
C LEU A 176 20.35 2.66 -4.20
N ASN A 177 21.55 3.24 -4.25
CA ASN A 177 21.89 4.29 -5.21
C ASN A 177 21.80 3.82 -6.66
N THR A 178 22.14 2.56 -6.93
CA THR A 178 22.00 1.97 -8.27
C THR A 178 20.53 1.93 -8.69
N VAL A 179 19.64 1.51 -7.79
CA VAL A 179 18.19 1.46 -8.05
C VAL A 179 17.61 2.87 -8.22
N LEU A 180 17.98 3.80 -7.34
CA LEU A 180 17.59 5.22 -7.47
C LEU A 180 18.02 5.82 -8.80
N GLY A 181 19.23 5.50 -9.27
CA GLY A 181 19.71 5.92 -10.59
C GLY A 181 18.83 5.38 -11.73
N LYS A 182 18.43 4.10 -11.65
CA LYS A 182 17.49 3.52 -12.63
C LYS A 182 16.16 4.25 -12.65
N PHE A 183 15.61 4.59 -11.49
CA PHE A 183 14.35 5.33 -11.39
C PHE A 183 14.45 6.70 -12.04
N ALA A 184 15.49 7.47 -11.69
CA ALA A 184 15.75 8.79 -12.24
C ALA A 184 15.95 8.77 -13.77
N ASP A 185 16.66 7.76 -14.29
CA ASP A 185 16.90 7.60 -15.73
C ASP A 185 15.64 7.18 -16.52
N ASN A 186 14.59 6.68 -15.85
CA ASN A 186 13.42 6.06 -16.49
C ASN A 186 12.07 6.68 -16.07
N ASN A 187 12.05 7.97 -15.78
CA ASN A 187 10.82 8.75 -15.52
C ASN A 187 9.95 8.21 -14.36
N VAL A 188 10.52 7.46 -13.42
CA VAL A 188 9.87 7.21 -12.13
C VAL A 188 9.98 8.52 -11.35
N ASN A 189 8.85 9.09 -10.95
CA ASN A 189 8.83 10.38 -10.24
C ASN A 189 8.27 10.26 -8.81
N ILE A 190 7.85 9.06 -8.41
CA ILE A 190 7.41 8.76 -7.06
C ILE A 190 8.02 7.43 -6.58
N ILE A 191 8.46 7.39 -5.33
CA ILE A 191 9.09 6.21 -4.73
C ILE A 191 8.28 5.80 -3.50
N ARG A 192 7.72 4.59 -3.51
CA ARG A 192 7.24 3.94 -2.29
C ARG A 192 8.42 3.31 -1.58
N LEU A 193 8.71 3.75 -0.35
CA LEU A 193 9.76 3.18 0.50
C LEU A 193 9.18 1.96 1.23
N ASP A 194 9.33 0.80 0.62
CA ASP A 194 8.80 -0.47 1.11
C ASP A 194 9.54 -0.93 2.38
N ALA A 195 8.78 -1.35 3.39
CA ALA A 195 9.31 -1.85 4.67
C ALA A 195 10.30 -0.88 5.34
N ALA A 196 10.18 0.42 5.07
CA ALA A 196 11.07 1.47 5.52
C ALA A 196 11.25 1.50 7.04
N GLY A 197 10.19 1.19 7.79
CA GLY A 197 10.23 1.17 9.25
C GLY A 197 11.18 0.14 9.85
N TYR A 198 11.55 -0.89 9.08
CA TYR A 198 12.46 -1.94 9.51
C TYR A 198 13.91 -1.70 9.11
N ALA A 199 14.23 -0.67 8.32
CA ALA A 199 15.55 -0.52 7.68
C ALA A 199 16.73 -0.44 8.68
N ILE A 200 16.52 0.14 9.87
CA ILE A 200 17.56 0.31 10.88
C ILE A 200 17.40 -0.67 12.04
N LYS A 201 18.48 -1.41 12.33
CA LYS A 201 18.56 -2.37 13.44
C LYS A 201 19.56 -1.86 14.47
N GLU A 202 19.17 -1.93 15.74
CA GLU A 202 19.99 -1.49 16.87
C GLU A 202 19.68 -2.32 18.12
N ALA A 203 20.73 -2.86 18.76
CA ALA A 203 20.60 -3.64 19.98
C ALA A 203 19.95 -2.83 21.12
N GLY A 204 19.14 -3.50 21.95
CA GLY A 204 18.39 -2.86 23.04
C GLY A 204 17.14 -2.09 22.60
N THR A 205 16.82 -2.03 21.30
CA THR A 205 15.64 -1.36 20.77
C THR A 205 14.62 -2.35 20.19
N ASN A 206 13.47 -1.85 19.74
CA ASN A 206 12.50 -2.65 19.00
C ASN A 206 12.83 -2.80 17.50
N CYS A 207 13.91 -2.16 17.00
CA CYS A 207 14.31 -2.17 15.58
C CYS A 207 13.20 -1.74 14.60
N PHE A 208 12.26 -0.90 15.04
CA PHE A 208 11.17 -0.40 14.20
C PHE A 208 10.90 1.07 14.45
N MET A 209 10.97 1.88 13.38
CA MET A 209 10.70 3.32 13.42
C MET A 209 11.52 4.08 14.48
N LEU A 210 12.81 3.74 14.60
CA LEU A 210 13.76 4.43 15.49
C LEU A 210 14.03 5.86 15.00
N ASP A 211 14.57 6.73 15.85
CA ASP A 211 14.98 8.08 15.43
C ASP A 211 16.02 8.05 14.32
N GLU A 212 16.93 7.08 14.36
CA GLU A 212 17.91 6.77 13.32
C GLU A 212 17.24 6.31 12.01
N THR A 213 16.06 5.66 12.10
CA THR A 213 15.26 5.28 10.93
C THR A 213 14.77 6.54 10.23
N PHE A 214 14.22 7.49 10.99
CA PHE A 214 13.79 8.76 10.42
C PHE A 214 14.95 9.58 9.84
N GLU A 215 16.11 9.61 10.49
CA GLU A 215 17.29 10.27 9.92
C GLU A 215 17.71 9.65 8.58
N TYR A 216 17.66 8.31 8.49
CA TYR A 216 17.92 7.59 7.26
C TYR A 216 16.89 7.93 6.17
N LEU A 217 15.59 7.88 6.48
CA LEU A 217 14.52 8.19 5.54
C LEU A 217 14.58 9.65 5.05
N ASN A 218 14.96 10.59 5.92
CA ASN A 218 15.15 11.99 5.55
C ASN A 218 16.30 12.17 4.55
N LYS A 219 17.43 11.49 4.77
CA LYS A 219 18.58 11.53 3.84
C LYS A 219 18.21 10.93 2.49
N LEU A 220 17.57 9.75 2.50
CA LEU A 220 17.12 9.08 1.30
C LEU A 220 16.10 9.91 0.51
N SER A 221 15.17 10.54 1.22
CA SER A 221 14.15 11.41 0.60
C SER A 221 14.76 12.69 0.04
N ALA A 222 15.72 13.31 0.73
CA ALA A 222 16.44 14.45 0.19
C ALA A 222 17.18 14.09 -1.11
N GLN A 223 17.83 12.94 -1.16
CA GLN A 223 18.50 12.45 -2.36
C GLN A 223 17.51 12.18 -3.50
N ALA A 224 16.37 11.55 -3.22
CA ALA A 224 15.31 11.35 -4.21
C ALA A 224 14.76 12.69 -4.73
N ASN A 225 14.55 13.67 -3.85
CA ASN A 225 14.05 14.99 -4.21
C ASN A 225 15.04 15.75 -5.10
N GLU A 226 16.35 15.64 -4.85
CA GLU A 226 17.40 16.19 -5.73
C GLU A 226 17.35 15.60 -7.14
N ALA A 227 16.93 14.34 -7.27
CA ALA A 227 16.70 13.66 -8.54
C ALA A 227 15.29 13.92 -9.14
N GLY A 228 14.48 14.81 -8.55
CA GLY A 228 13.14 15.16 -9.03
C GLY A 228 12.05 14.16 -8.65
N MET A 229 12.33 13.23 -7.71
CA MET A 229 11.39 12.21 -7.25
C MET A 229 10.84 12.54 -5.85
N GLU A 230 9.59 12.21 -5.59
CA GLU A 230 8.96 12.33 -4.27
C GLU A 230 8.88 10.96 -3.59
N THR A 231 8.98 10.91 -2.26
CA THR A 231 8.95 9.65 -1.51
C THR A 231 7.66 9.50 -0.70
N ILE A 232 7.20 8.27 -0.55
CA ILE A 232 6.13 7.90 0.38
C ILE A 232 6.67 6.83 1.31
N ALA A 233 6.49 7.02 2.61
CA ALA A 233 6.79 5.99 3.58
C ALA A 233 5.57 5.07 3.75
N GLU A 234 5.77 3.77 3.54
CA GLU A 234 4.79 2.76 3.89
C GLU A 234 5.04 2.26 5.32
N ILE A 235 4.06 2.52 6.20
CA ILE A 235 4.16 2.23 7.63
C ILE A 235 2.78 1.84 8.15
N HIS A 236 2.61 0.55 8.47
CA HIS A 236 1.51 0.03 9.28
C HIS A 236 1.88 0.15 10.76
N SER A 237 1.09 0.93 11.51
CA SER A 237 1.36 1.22 12.92
C SER A 237 0.16 1.90 13.57
N HIS A 238 0.20 2.10 14.89
CA HIS A 238 -0.80 2.91 15.58
C HIS A 238 -0.93 4.31 14.94
N PHE A 239 -2.16 4.78 14.71
CA PHE A 239 -2.46 6.01 13.97
C PHE A 239 -1.68 7.26 14.42
N GLN A 240 -1.38 7.40 15.72
CA GLN A 240 -0.61 8.55 16.22
C GLN A 240 0.84 8.49 15.74
N THR A 241 1.41 7.29 15.61
CA THR A 241 2.74 7.09 15.03
C THR A 241 2.73 7.58 13.59
N GLN A 242 1.73 7.20 12.79
CA GLN A 242 1.59 7.66 11.41
C GLN A 242 1.45 9.20 11.31
N VAL A 243 0.72 9.83 12.24
CA VAL A 243 0.62 11.29 12.34
C VAL A 243 1.98 11.94 12.64
N GLU A 244 2.78 11.37 13.55
CA GLU A 244 4.11 11.89 13.84
C GLU A 244 5.10 11.66 12.70
N VAL A 245 5.02 10.50 12.03
CA VAL A 245 5.80 10.17 10.84
C VAL A 245 5.55 11.18 9.74
N ALA A 246 4.28 11.50 9.46
CA ALA A 246 3.90 12.40 8.38
C ALA A 246 4.49 13.82 8.52
N LYS A 247 4.90 14.23 9.72
CA LYS A 247 5.61 15.50 9.95
C LYS A 247 7.09 15.45 9.53
N ARG A 248 7.64 14.26 9.34
CA ARG A 248 9.07 14.00 9.12
C ARG A 248 9.36 13.52 7.69
N VAL A 249 8.38 12.95 6.99
CA VAL A 249 8.54 12.42 5.62
C VAL A 249 7.72 13.22 4.60
N ASN A 250 8.01 13.05 3.31
CA ASN A 250 7.28 13.72 2.24
C ASN A 250 5.79 13.35 2.23
N MET A 251 5.48 12.05 2.19
CA MET A 251 4.10 11.55 2.25
C MET A 251 3.99 10.22 3.03
N VAL A 252 2.78 9.92 3.50
CA VAL A 252 2.40 8.64 4.12
C VAL A 252 1.16 8.05 3.45
N TYR A 253 0.85 6.79 3.71
CA TYR A 253 -0.48 6.25 3.43
C TYR A 253 -1.48 6.63 4.53
N ASP A 254 -2.75 6.77 4.18
CA ASP A 254 -3.86 6.80 5.15
C ASP A 254 -4.43 5.37 5.29
N PHE A 255 -3.79 4.58 6.16
CA PHE A 255 -4.21 3.20 6.42
C PHE A 255 -5.31 3.09 7.50
N ALA A 256 -5.57 4.16 8.24
CA ALA A 256 -6.69 4.19 9.17
C ALA A 256 -8.04 4.38 8.42
N LEU A 257 -8.04 5.05 7.27
CA LEU A 257 -9.26 5.32 6.50
C LEU A 257 -10.04 4.06 6.07
N PRO A 258 -9.45 2.99 5.48
CA PRO A 258 -10.18 1.80 5.08
C PRO A 258 -11.00 1.14 6.21
N PRO A 259 -10.40 0.74 7.36
CA PRO A 259 -11.17 0.09 8.42
C PRO A 259 -12.22 1.02 9.04
N LEU A 260 -11.99 2.34 9.08
CA LEU A 260 -12.96 3.30 9.59
C LEU A 260 -14.18 3.46 8.67
N ILE A 261 -13.99 3.44 7.36
CA ILE A 261 -15.10 3.48 6.40
C ILE A 261 -15.94 2.21 6.52
N LEU A 262 -15.31 1.03 6.57
CA LEU A 262 -16.01 -0.24 6.81
C LEU A 262 -16.79 -0.20 8.13
N HIS A 263 -16.13 0.24 9.21
CA HIS A 263 -16.78 0.38 10.52
C HIS A 263 -18.01 1.27 10.44
N SER A 264 -17.91 2.47 9.84
CA SER A 264 -19.03 3.40 9.72
C SER A 264 -20.21 2.84 8.92
N LEU A 265 -19.93 2.09 7.84
CA LEU A 265 -20.97 1.41 7.06
C LEU A 265 -21.65 0.29 7.83
N PHE A 266 -20.92 -0.44 8.69
CA PHE A 266 -21.47 -1.57 9.44
C PHE A 266 -22.23 -1.13 10.70
N SER A 267 -21.75 -0.09 11.37
CA SER A 267 -22.33 0.40 12.63
C SER A 267 -23.37 1.50 12.43
N ASN A 268 -23.46 2.09 11.24
CA ASN A 268 -24.17 3.34 10.97
C ASN A 268 -23.71 4.51 11.85
N ASP A 269 -22.41 4.56 12.15
CA ASP A 269 -21.80 5.58 13.02
C ASP A 269 -20.59 6.22 12.33
N ALA A 270 -20.65 7.53 12.12
CA ALA A 270 -19.62 8.34 11.47
C ALA A 270 -18.52 8.84 12.44
N GLN A 271 -18.68 8.66 13.75
CA GLN A 271 -17.90 9.39 14.75
C GLN A 271 -16.41 9.06 14.70
N ALA A 272 -16.04 7.79 14.59
CA ALA A 272 -14.63 7.38 14.51
C ALA A 272 -13.96 7.92 13.24
N LEU A 273 -14.66 7.86 12.10
CA LEU A 273 -14.21 8.43 10.82
C LEU A 273 -14.03 9.96 10.92
N LEU A 274 -15.01 10.69 11.47
CA LEU A 274 -14.94 12.15 11.64
C LEU A 274 -13.80 12.57 12.58
N ASN A 275 -13.58 11.81 13.66
CA ASN A 275 -12.47 12.03 14.59
C ASN A 275 -11.14 11.88 13.86
N TRP A 276 -10.98 10.84 13.04
CA TRP A 276 -9.78 10.63 12.23
C TRP A 276 -9.55 11.76 11.24
N LEU A 277 -10.55 12.11 10.43
CA LEU A 277 -10.44 13.15 9.39
C LEU A 277 -10.09 14.54 9.96
N THR A 278 -10.34 14.77 11.25
CA THR A 278 -9.93 15.99 11.97
C THR A 278 -8.42 16.04 12.21
N ILE A 279 -7.77 14.90 12.44
CA ILE A 279 -6.35 14.81 12.82
C ILE A 279 -5.46 14.16 11.74
N SER A 280 -6.05 13.56 10.71
CA SER A 280 -5.32 12.81 9.69
C SER A 280 -4.32 13.71 8.95
N PRO A 281 -3.13 13.20 8.63
CA PRO A 281 -2.17 13.93 7.81
C PRO A 281 -2.80 14.40 6.50
N ARG A 282 -2.35 15.55 5.99
CA ARG A 282 -2.81 16.09 4.69
C ARG A 282 -1.88 15.73 3.53
N ASN A 283 -0.62 15.43 3.85
CA ASN A 283 0.38 14.90 2.93
C ASN A 283 0.28 13.36 2.87
N CYS A 284 -0.85 12.84 2.41
CA CYS A 284 -1.07 11.41 2.36
C CYS A 284 -1.62 10.91 1.02
N LEU A 285 -1.48 9.61 0.81
CA LEU A 285 -2.19 8.83 -0.19
C LEU A 285 -3.35 8.11 0.49
N THR A 286 -4.57 8.31 0.01
CA THR A 286 -5.74 7.60 0.54
C THR A 286 -5.99 6.32 -0.25
N VAL A 287 -6.30 5.23 0.45
CA VAL A 287 -6.60 3.92 -0.14
C VAL A 287 -7.88 3.34 0.47
N LEU A 288 -8.48 2.35 -0.20
CA LEU A 288 -9.43 1.42 0.42
C LEU A 288 -8.81 0.02 0.42
N ASP A 289 -8.45 -0.43 -0.76
CA ASP A 289 -7.70 -1.64 -1.06
C ASP A 289 -6.28 -1.31 -1.51
N THR A 290 -5.38 -2.24 -1.21
CA THR A 290 -4.01 -2.27 -1.73
C THR A 290 -3.74 -3.67 -2.27
N HIS A 291 -2.47 -3.98 -2.53
CA HIS A 291 -2.04 -5.33 -2.84
C HIS A 291 -1.90 -6.23 -1.59
N ASP A 292 -1.98 -5.66 -0.39
CA ASP A 292 -1.95 -6.39 0.88
C ASP A 292 -3.37 -6.60 1.45
N GLY A 293 -3.46 -7.05 2.69
CA GLY A 293 -4.72 -7.17 3.40
C GLY A 293 -5.18 -5.83 4.00
N ILE A 294 -6.43 -5.79 4.46
CA ILE A 294 -7.00 -4.61 5.12
C ILE A 294 -6.37 -4.44 6.51
N GLY A 295 -5.66 -3.33 6.73
CA GLY A 295 -4.91 -3.01 7.96
C GLY A 295 -5.79 -2.70 9.17
N ILE A 296 -6.33 -3.72 9.82
CA ILE A 296 -7.27 -3.53 10.95
C ILE A 296 -6.58 -2.85 12.16
N ILE A 297 -5.30 -3.15 12.41
CA ILE A 297 -4.57 -2.56 13.54
C ILE A 297 -4.33 -1.06 13.40
N ASP A 298 -4.40 -0.51 12.19
CA ASP A 298 -4.11 0.90 11.95
C ASP A 298 -5.17 1.82 12.58
N ALA A 299 -6.38 1.28 12.82
CA ALA A 299 -7.44 1.93 13.60
C ALA A 299 -7.58 1.37 15.03
N GLY A 300 -6.91 0.27 15.35
CA GLY A 300 -7.07 -0.47 16.61
C GLY A 300 -6.15 0.00 17.75
N PRO A 301 -6.35 -0.53 18.97
CA PRO A 301 -5.45 -0.28 20.09
C PRO A 301 -4.10 -0.98 19.91
N MET A 302 -3.03 -0.42 20.50
CA MET A 302 -1.69 -1.00 20.48
C MET A 302 -1.09 -1.02 21.89
N GLY A 303 -1.02 -2.20 22.49
CA GLY A 303 -0.68 -2.34 23.91
C GLY A 303 -1.69 -1.59 24.78
N ASP A 304 -1.21 -0.73 25.67
CA ASP A 304 -2.06 0.11 26.54
C ASP A 304 -2.59 1.37 25.84
N LYS A 305 -2.18 1.65 24.59
CA LYS A 305 -2.64 2.84 23.85
C LYS A 305 -4.00 2.59 23.21
N PRO A 306 -5.01 3.45 23.45
CA PRO A 306 -6.31 3.32 22.79
C PRO A 306 -6.19 3.57 21.28
N GLY A 307 -7.02 2.86 20.51
CA GLY A 307 -7.18 3.06 19.07
C GLY A 307 -8.19 4.16 18.74
N LEU A 308 -8.44 4.35 17.45
CA LEU A 308 -9.61 5.08 16.95
C LEU A 308 -10.88 4.26 17.14
N LEU A 309 -10.72 2.93 17.08
CA LEU A 309 -11.69 1.92 17.47
C LEU A 309 -11.17 1.17 18.70
N ASN A 310 -12.07 0.78 19.60
CA ASN A 310 -11.73 -0.09 20.72
C ASN A 310 -11.65 -1.58 20.28
N ALA A 311 -11.11 -2.44 21.15
CA ALA A 311 -10.92 -3.86 20.81
C ALA A 311 -12.21 -4.57 20.39
N ALA A 312 -13.35 -4.30 21.04
CA ALA A 312 -14.62 -4.92 20.67
C ALA A 312 -15.16 -4.41 19.33
N GLU A 313 -14.94 -3.14 19.00
CA GLU A 313 -15.28 -2.58 17.68
C GLU A 313 -14.41 -3.18 16.57
N ILE A 314 -13.13 -3.40 16.84
CA ILE A 314 -12.21 -4.10 15.94
C ILE A 314 -12.65 -5.55 15.72
N ASP A 315 -12.95 -6.28 16.79
CA ASP A 315 -13.42 -7.66 16.69
C ASP A 315 -14.71 -7.74 15.88
N ASN A 316 -15.68 -6.87 16.15
CA ASN A 316 -16.93 -6.80 15.39
C ASN A 316 -16.70 -6.45 13.91
N LEU A 317 -15.77 -5.53 13.62
CA LEU A 317 -15.39 -5.17 12.25
C LEU A 317 -14.86 -6.39 11.49
N VAL A 318 -13.90 -7.12 12.07
CA VAL A 318 -13.30 -8.33 11.48
C VAL A 318 -14.36 -9.40 11.24
N GLU A 319 -15.17 -9.69 12.25
CA GLU A 319 -16.22 -10.71 12.15
C GLU A 319 -17.28 -10.33 11.09
N THR A 320 -17.62 -9.05 10.98
CA THR A 320 -18.56 -8.57 9.93
C THR A 320 -17.97 -8.70 8.53
N ILE A 321 -16.67 -8.42 8.34
CA ILE A 321 -15.98 -8.66 7.05
C ILE A 321 -16.06 -10.15 6.70
N HIS A 322 -15.81 -11.02 7.68
CA HIS A 322 -15.92 -12.46 7.48
C HIS A 322 -17.33 -12.91 7.11
N GLU A 323 -18.37 -12.36 7.75
CA GLU A 323 -19.76 -12.67 7.42
C GLU A 323 -20.14 -12.17 6.02
N LYS A 324 -19.83 -10.91 5.69
CA LYS A 324 -20.14 -10.31 4.39
C LYS A 324 -19.40 -10.96 3.22
N SER A 325 -18.21 -11.49 3.45
CA SER A 325 -17.46 -12.29 2.46
C SER A 325 -17.84 -13.77 2.47
N GLU A 326 -18.96 -14.15 3.09
CA GLU A 326 -19.46 -15.54 3.17
C GLU A 326 -18.42 -16.54 3.74
N GLY A 327 -17.59 -16.06 4.67
CA GLY A 327 -16.53 -16.84 5.31
C GLY A 327 -15.24 -16.98 4.49
N GLN A 328 -15.19 -16.47 3.25
CA GLN A 328 -14.03 -16.60 2.37
C GLN A 328 -12.77 -15.95 2.95
N SER A 329 -12.89 -14.75 3.51
CA SER A 329 -11.75 -14.06 4.13
C SER A 329 -11.18 -14.79 5.35
N ARG A 330 -11.98 -15.61 6.06
CA ARG A 330 -11.47 -16.47 7.15
C ARG A 330 -10.49 -17.54 6.66
N LEU A 331 -10.65 -17.99 5.42
CA LEU A 331 -9.78 -19.00 4.80
C LEU A 331 -8.44 -18.38 4.35
N ALA A 332 -8.40 -17.07 4.17
CA ALA A 332 -7.20 -16.35 3.72
C ALA A 332 -6.44 -15.65 4.85
N THR A 333 -7.09 -15.35 5.97
CA THR A 333 -6.56 -14.45 7.01
C THR A 333 -5.77 -15.18 8.09
N GLY A 334 -4.73 -14.52 8.60
CA GLY A 334 -3.96 -15.00 9.76
C GLY A 334 -3.30 -16.34 9.49
N ALA A 335 -3.46 -17.29 10.41
CA ALA A 335 -2.85 -18.62 10.30
C ALA A 335 -3.55 -19.58 9.32
N ALA A 336 -4.66 -19.15 8.68
CA ALA A 336 -5.40 -19.99 7.74
C ALA A 336 -4.66 -20.18 6.40
N ALA A 337 -3.76 -19.25 6.05
CA ALA A 337 -2.95 -19.28 4.84
C ALA A 337 -1.54 -18.76 5.11
N SER A 338 -0.66 -18.82 4.11
CA SER A 338 0.67 -18.21 4.18
C SER A 338 0.54 -16.69 4.20
N ASN A 339 0.94 -16.06 5.30
CA ASN A 339 0.88 -14.62 5.52
C ASN A 339 2.17 -14.08 6.16
N VAL A 340 2.62 -12.93 5.67
CA VAL A 340 3.71 -12.15 6.28
C VAL A 340 3.19 -11.19 7.35
N ASP A 341 1.93 -10.76 7.24
CA ASP A 341 1.23 -9.89 8.20
C ASP A 341 0.02 -10.61 8.82
N LEU A 342 0.10 -10.97 10.10
CA LEU A 342 -1.02 -11.64 10.80
C LEU A 342 -2.12 -10.69 11.27
N TYR A 343 -1.91 -9.39 11.12
CA TYR A 343 -2.75 -8.33 11.68
C TYR A 343 -3.68 -7.66 10.65
N GLN A 344 -3.64 -8.12 9.41
CA GLN A 344 -4.51 -7.67 8.32
C GLN A 344 -5.59 -8.70 8.01
N VAL A 345 -6.73 -8.26 7.47
CA VAL A 345 -7.77 -9.16 6.93
C VAL A 345 -7.62 -9.27 5.42
N ASN A 346 -7.37 -10.48 4.93
CA ASN A 346 -7.25 -10.75 3.51
C ASN A 346 -8.63 -10.93 2.88
N CYS A 347 -9.06 -9.93 2.12
CA CYS A 347 -10.34 -9.86 1.43
C CYS A 347 -10.24 -8.78 0.35
N THR A 348 -10.93 -8.93 -0.78
CA THR A 348 -11.21 -7.77 -1.63
C THR A 348 -12.07 -6.79 -0.83
N TYR A 349 -11.83 -5.49 -1.00
CA TYR A 349 -12.64 -4.48 -0.31
C TYR A 349 -14.12 -4.54 -0.78
N TYR A 350 -14.35 -4.96 -2.02
CA TYR A 350 -15.68 -5.20 -2.57
C TYR A 350 -16.45 -6.31 -1.83
N ASN A 351 -15.85 -7.49 -1.63
CA ASN A 351 -16.50 -8.55 -0.82
C ASN A 351 -16.49 -8.24 0.68
N ALA A 352 -15.57 -7.42 1.19
CA ALA A 352 -15.64 -6.95 2.58
C ALA A 352 -16.95 -6.18 2.84
N LEU A 353 -17.49 -5.51 1.82
CA LEU A 353 -18.80 -4.86 1.84
C LEU A 353 -19.97 -5.77 1.45
N GLY A 354 -19.69 -7.03 1.10
CA GLY A 354 -20.69 -8.01 0.68
C GLY A 354 -21.03 -7.95 -0.80
N ALA A 355 -20.08 -7.49 -1.62
CA ALA A 355 -20.26 -7.30 -3.07
C ALA A 355 -21.48 -6.41 -3.39
N ASP A 356 -21.68 -5.37 -2.58
CA ASP A 356 -22.76 -4.39 -2.74
C ASP A 356 -22.23 -3.17 -3.51
N ASP A 357 -22.75 -2.96 -4.72
CA ASP A 357 -22.35 -1.88 -5.63
C ASP A 357 -22.47 -0.49 -4.99
N PHE A 358 -23.54 -0.26 -4.21
CA PHE A 358 -23.80 1.04 -3.60
C PHE A 358 -22.87 1.30 -2.42
N ASP A 359 -22.71 0.33 -1.52
CA ASP A 359 -21.80 0.47 -0.38
C ASP A 359 -20.36 0.66 -0.84
N TYR A 360 -19.95 -0.04 -1.91
CA TYR A 360 -18.61 0.13 -2.48
C TYR A 360 -18.42 1.51 -3.12
N LEU A 361 -19.40 1.99 -3.89
CA LEU A 361 -19.34 3.32 -4.46
C LEU A 361 -19.37 4.43 -3.38
N LEU A 362 -20.15 4.24 -2.31
CA LEU A 362 -20.16 5.12 -1.15
C LEU A 362 -18.80 5.15 -0.45
N ALA A 363 -18.18 3.99 -0.24
CA ALA A 363 -16.83 3.93 0.33
C ALA A 363 -15.82 4.70 -0.52
N ARG A 364 -15.88 4.57 -1.85
CA ARG A 364 -15.03 5.33 -2.79
C ARG A 364 -15.32 6.83 -2.78
N ALA A 365 -16.59 7.23 -2.65
CA ALA A 365 -16.95 8.64 -2.50
C ALA A 365 -16.35 9.23 -1.22
N ILE A 366 -16.44 8.53 -0.10
CA ILE A 366 -15.80 8.97 1.16
C ILE A 366 -14.28 9.05 0.99
N GLN A 367 -13.64 8.06 0.36
CA GLN A 367 -12.21 8.08 0.07
C GLN A 367 -11.79 9.31 -0.74
N PHE A 368 -12.53 9.63 -1.81
CA PHE A 368 -12.16 10.73 -2.71
C PHE A 368 -12.41 12.10 -2.10
N PHE A 369 -13.36 12.21 -1.18
CA PHE A 369 -13.59 13.43 -0.41
C PHE A 369 -12.68 13.55 0.82
N ALA A 370 -12.04 12.47 1.27
CA ALA A 370 -11.00 12.57 2.29
C ALA A 370 -9.76 13.31 1.74
N PRO A 371 -9.03 14.05 2.59
CA PRO A 371 -7.80 14.73 2.20
C PRO A 371 -6.69 13.74 1.87
N GLY A 372 -5.96 14.06 0.81
CA GLY A 372 -4.90 13.23 0.24
C GLY A 372 -5.12 12.95 -1.24
N ILE A 373 -4.12 12.30 -1.85
CA ILE A 373 -4.18 11.87 -3.26
C ILE A 373 -4.77 10.45 -3.28
N PRO A 374 -5.94 10.22 -3.90
CA PRO A 374 -6.56 8.91 -3.86
C PRO A 374 -5.86 7.92 -4.76
N GLN A 375 -5.65 6.70 -4.26
CA GLN A 375 -5.24 5.56 -5.05
C GLN A 375 -6.33 4.50 -5.12
N VAL A 376 -6.52 3.91 -6.30
CA VAL A 376 -7.47 2.84 -6.56
C VAL A 376 -6.69 1.61 -6.99
N TYR A 377 -6.81 0.52 -6.24
CA TYR A 377 -6.22 -0.75 -6.62
C TYR A 377 -7.01 -1.41 -7.77
N TYR A 378 -6.32 -2.06 -8.71
CA TYR A 378 -6.96 -2.57 -9.93
C TYR A 378 -8.10 -3.57 -9.68
N GLY A 379 -7.97 -4.44 -8.67
CA GLY A 379 -9.05 -5.35 -8.28
C GLY A 379 -10.29 -4.58 -7.83
N GLY A 380 -10.09 -3.48 -7.11
CA GLY A 380 -11.14 -2.57 -6.72
C GLY A 380 -11.78 -1.81 -7.88
N LEU A 381 -10.96 -1.29 -8.81
CA LEU A 381 -11.43 -0.60 -10.01
C LEU A 381 -12.47 -1.42 -10.77
N PHE A 382 -12.25 -2.73 -10.88
CA PHE A 382 -13.08 -3.66 -11.65
C PHE A 382 -14.16 -4.38 -10.82
N ALA A 383 -14.31 -4.05 -9.53
CA ALA A 383 -15.04 -4.85 -8.53
C ALA A 383 -14.82 -6.34 -8.74
N CYS A 384 -13.55 -6.73 -8.69
CA CYS A 384 -13.18 -8.13 -8.61
C CYS A 384 -13.67 -8.68 -7.27
N GLU A 385 -14.23 -9.88 -7.33
CA GLU A 385 -14.52 -10.65 -6.14
C GLU A 385 -13.28 -11.40 -5.66
N ASN A 386 -13.35 -11.98 -4.46
CA ASN A 386 -12.32 -12.81 -3.86
C ASN A 386 -11.93 -13.96 -4.80
N ASP A 387 -10.64 -14.04 -5.13
CA ASP A 387 -10.09 -15.10 -5.97
C ASP A 387 -9.78 -16.35 -5.15
N MET A 388 -10.84 -17.11 -4.88
CA MET A 388 -10.75 -18.36 -4.10
C MET A 388 -9.98 -19.46 -4.85
N GLU A 389 -9.95 -19.41 -6.18
CA GLU A 389 -9.20 -20.37 -6.99
C GLU A 389 -7.70 -20.12 -6.89
N LEU A 390 -7.27 -18.87 -6.98
CA LEU A 390 -5.87 -18.49 -6.79
C LEU A 390 -5.43 -18.78 -5.36
N LEU A 391 -6.23 -18.41 -4.35
CA LEU A 391 -5.95 -18.74 -2.95
C LEU A 391 -5.77 -20.26 -2.76
N ALA A 392 -6.66 -21.08 -3.29
CA ALA A 392 -6.56 -22.54 -3.16
C ALA A 392 -5.31 -23.10 -3.87
N ARG A 393 -4.88 -22.47 -4.97
CA ARG A 393 -3.71 -22.88 -5.74
C ARG A 393 -2.39 -22.49 -5.07
N THR A 394 -2.30 -21.28 -4.52
CA THR A 394 -1.04 -20.73 -4.00
C THR A 394 -0.91 -20.88 -2.49
N ASN A 395 -2.03 -21.00 -1.77
CA ASN A 395 -2.11 -20.95 -0.31
C ASN A 395 -1.52 -19.66 0.29
N VAL A 396 -1.39 -18.59 -0.52
CA VAL A 396 -0.97 -17.26 -0.07
C VAL A 396 -2.21 -16.45 0.24
N GLY A 397 -2.35 -15.98 1.48
CA GLY A 397 -3.59 -15.33 1.94
C GLY A 397 -3.96 -14.11 1.10
N ARG A 398 -2.99 -13.24 0.83
CA ARG A 398 -3.17 -12.00 0.05
C ARG A 398 -3.59 -12.24 -1.41
N ASP A 399 -3.34 -13.42 -1.96
CA ASP A 399 -3.73 -13.72 -3.34
C ASP A 399 -5.25 -13.77 -3.55
N ILE A 400 -6.06 -13.89 -2.48
CA ILE A 400 -7.52 -13.70 -2.55
C ILE A 400 -7.89 -12.33 -3.16
N ASN A 401 -7.02 -11.33 -3.03
CA ASN A 401 -7.17 -9.97 -3.54
C ASN A 401 -6.15 -9.63 -4.65
N ARG A 402 -5.55 -10.62 -5.32
CA ARG A 402 -4.57 -10.38 -6.40
C ARG A 402 -4.93 -11.14 -7.69
N PRO A 403 -6.17 -11.00 -8.20
CA PRO A 403 -6.66 -11.78 -9.33
C PRO A 403 -5.86 -11.50 -10.61
N TYR A 404 -5.74 -12.50 -11.47
CA TYR A 404 -5.23 -12.33 -12.83
C TYR A 404 -6.40 -12.08 -13.79
N LEU A 405 -6.39 -10.93 -14.46
CA LEU A 405 -7.40 -10.53 -15.42
C LEU A 405 -6.83 -10.61 -16.83
N ASN A 406 -7.64 -11.06 -17.78
CA ASN A 406 -7.36 -10.94 -19.21
C ASN A 406 -8.26 -9.87 -19.85
N ALA A 407 -8.05 -9.57 -21.14
CA ALA A 407 -8.83 -8.57 -21.86
C ALA A 407 -10.36 -8.78 -21.80
N GLN A 408 -10.84 -10.04 -21.82
CA GLN A 408 -12.27 -10.34 -21.71
C GLN A 408 -12.82 -10.02 -20.32
N ASP A 409 -12.04 -10.29 -19.27
CA ASP A 409 -12.43 -9.96 -17.89
C ASP A 409 -12.55 -8.44 -17.72
N ILE A 410 -11.61 -7.68 -18.30
CA ILE A 410 -11.62 -6.22 -18.31
C ILE A 410 -12.83 -5.68 -19.06
N ASP A 411 -13.09 -6.17 -20.28
CA ASP A 411 -14.24 -5.74 -21.08
C ASP A 411 -15.56 -6.00 -20.35
N ALA A 412 -15.69 -7.17 -19.71
CA ALA A 412 -16.84 -7.52 -18.90
C ALA A 412 -16.97 -6.62 -17.67
N ALA A 413 -15.86 -6.33 -16.98
CA ALA A 413 -15.85 -5.44 -15.83
C ALA A 413 -16.23 -4.00 -16.20
N LEU A 414 -15.67 -3.44 -17.27
CA LEU A 414 -15.98 -2.10 -17.76
C LEU A 414 -17.46 -1.94 -18.17
N ALA A 415 -18.15 -3.05 -18.48
CA ALA A 415 -19.58 -3.02 -18.76
C ALA A 415 -20.44 -2.89 -17.49
N LYS A 416 -19.93 -3.26 -16.31
CA LYS A 416 -20.67 -3.23 -15.03
C LYS A 416 -21.09 -1.80 -14.67
N PRO A 417 -22.34 -1.57 -14.19
CA PRO A 417 -22.79 -0.26 -13.74
C PRO A 417 -21.90 0.33 -12.65
N MET A 418 -21.47 -0.49 -11.68
CA MET A 418 -20.53 -0.08 -10.63
C MET A 418 -19.23 0.51 -11.19
N VAL A 419 -18.57 -0.18 -12.13
CA VAL A 419 -17.29 0.28 -12.71
C VAL A 419 -17.48 1.59 -13.47
N LYS A 420 -18.57 1.73 -14.22
CA LYS A 420 -18.92 2.99 -14.89
C LYS A 420 -19.18 4.11 -13.89
N GLY A 421 -19.91 3.83 -12.81
CA GLY A 421 -20.16 4.76 -11.71
C GLY A 421 -18.86 5.20 -11.03
N LEU A 422 -17.97 4.27 -10.72
CA LEU A 422 -16.67 4.57 -10.15
C LEU A 422 -15.81 5.43 -11.08
N ILE A 423 -15.79 5.15 -12.39
CA ILE A 423 -15.07 5.99 -13.37
C ILE A 423 -15.63 7.42 -13.40
N LYS A 424 -16.97 7.60 -13.40
CA LYS A 424 -17.59 8.94 -13.31
C LYS A 424 -17.18 9.66 -12.02
N LEU A 425 -17.12 8.94 -10.90
CA LEU A 425 -16.72 9.49 -9.60
C LEU A 425 -15.22 9.86 -9.56
N ILE A 426 -14.36 9.08 -10.21
CA ILE A 426 -12.94 9.39 -10.41
C ILE A 426 -12.79 10.67 -11.26
N GLN A 427 -13.54 10.79 -12.36
CA GLN A 427 -13.54 11.98 -13.20
C GLN A 427 -13.95 13.23 -12.42
N LEU A 428 -15.02 13.14 -11.63
CA LEU A 428 -15.44 14.23 -10.73
C LEU A 428 -14.31 14.64 -9.78
N ARG A 429 -13.63 13.67 -9.14
CA ARG A 429 -12.51 13.92 -8.22
C ARG A 429 -11.30 14.57 -8.91
N ASN A 430 -11.05 14.21 -10.17
CA ASN A 430 -9.93 14.72 -10.96
C ASN A 430 -10.16 16.12 -11.52
N GLU A 431 -11.41 16.49 -11.79
CA GLU A 431 -11.77 17.69 -12.53
C GLU A 431 -12.28 18.84 -11.65
N HIS A 432 -12.89 18.54 -10.50
CA HIS A 432 -13.48 19.58 -9.67
C HIS A 432 -12.40 20.40 -8.92
N PRO A 433 -12.29 21.72 -9.14
CA PRO A 433 -11.19 22.53 -8.62
C PRO A 433 -11.15 22.63 -7.08
N ALA A 434 -12.31 22.62 -6.41
CA ALA A 434 -12.40 22.69 -4.95
C ALA A 434 -11.56 21.64 -4.21
N PHE A 435 -11.28 20.46 -4.80
CA PHE A 435 -10.41 19.45 -4.16
C PHE A 435 -8.95 19.92 -3.94
N ASN A 436 -8.58 21.11 -4.46
CA ASN A 436 -7.31 21.78 -4.19
C ASN A 436 -7.44 22.92 -3.15
N GLY A 437 -8.62 23.10 -2.58
CA GLY A 437 -8.94 24.14 -1.61
C GLY A 437 -8.88 23.67 -0.16
N GLU A 438 -9.74 24.23 0.69
CA GLU A 438 -9.82 23.89 2.10
C GLU A 438 -10.82 22.75 2.35
N PHE A 439 -10.43 21.81 3.20
CA PHE A 439 -11.25 20.65 3.57
C PHE A 439 -11.91 20.85 4.94
N ILE A 440 -13.19 20.46 5.03
CA ILE A 440 -13.97 20.47 6.26
C ILE A 440 -14.77 19.17 6.38
N ALA A 441 -14.62 18.49 7.52
CA ALA A 441 -15.46 17.35 7.92
C ALA A 441 -16.37 17.75 9.09
N LYS A 442 -17.68 17.45 8.98
CA LYS A 442 -18.69 17.71 10.01
C LYS A 442 -19.68 16.57 10.07
N GLY A 443 -20.29 16.33 11.24
CA GLY A 443 -21.29 15.30 11.40
C GLY A 443 -21.46 14.88 12.85
N GLU A 444 -22.41 14.00 13.10
CA GLU A 444 -22.70 13.41 14.41
C GLU A 444 -23.57 12.17 14.19
N GLY A 445 -23.34 11.12 15.00
CA GLY A 445 -24.08 9.86 14.88
C GLY A 445 -23.93 9.25 13.48
N SER A 446 -25.03 8.99 12.78
CA SER A 446 -25.02 8.40 11.44
C SER A 446 -24.69 9.38 10.30
N VAL A 447 -24.57 10.68 10.59
CA VAL A 447 -24.40 11.70 9.54
C VAL A 447 -22.93 12.09 9.39
N CYS A 448 -22.42 12.06 8.16
CA CYS A 448 -21.11 12.54 7.76
C CYS A 448 -21.23 13.54 6.61
N ARG A 449 -20.54 14.68 6.71
CA ARG A 449 -20.46 15.71 5.66
C ARG A 449 -19.01 16.06 5.42
N LEU A 450 -18.54 15.80 4.20
CA LEU A 450 -17.19 16.07 3.76
C LEU A 450 -17.24 17.12 2.67
N SER A 451 -16.60 18.26 2.90
CA SER A 451 -16.67 19.39 1.99
C SER A 451 -15.30 19.94 1.64
N TRP A 452 -15.18 20.36 0.40
CA TRP A 452 -14.04 21.09 -0.13
C TRP A 452 -14.52 22.42 -0.69
N HIS A 453 -13.74 23.48 -0.49
CA HIS A 453 -14.04 24.78 -1.08
C HIS A 453 -12.76 25.55 -1.44
N ASP A 454 -12.82 26.26 -2.57
CA ASP A 454 -11.89 27.32 -2.92
C ASP A 454 -12.65 28.66 -3.03
N ASP A 455 -12.00 29.71 -3.55
CA ASP A 455 -12.61 31.04 -3.68
C ASP A 455 -13.83 31.08 -4.61
N THR A 456 -13.99 30.10 -5.50
CA THR A 456 -14.93 30.13 -6.63
C THR A 456 -15.84 28.90 -6.72
N SER A 457 -15.50 27.81 -6.05
CA SER A 457 -16.20 26.54 -6.12
C SER A 457 -16.25 25.82 -4.78
N SER A 458 -17.27 24.99 -4.60
CA SER A 458 -17.35 24.07 -3.46
C SER A 458 -18.01 22.76 -3.87
N ILE A 459 -17.64 21.69 -3.19
CA ILE A 459 -18.26 20.39 -3.35
C ILE A 459 -18.41 19.72 -1.99
N GLU A 460 -19.59 19.18 -1.70
CA GLU A 460 -19.92 18.55 -0.42
C GLU A 460 -20.57 17.18 -0.65
N LEU A 461 -19.95 16.14 -0.09
CA LEU A 461 -20.55 14.83 0.07
C LEU A 461 -21.32 14.80 1.38
N LYS A 462 -22.63 14.50 1.33
CA LYS A 462 -23.47 14.26 2.51
C LYS A 462 -23.85 12.79 2.53
N VAL A 463 -23.62 12.16 3.67
CA VAL A 463 -23.92 10.76 3.94
C VAL A 463 -24.73 10.70 5.22
N ASP A 464 -25.85 9.99 5.19
CA ASP A 464 -26.49 9.45 6.39
C ASP A 464 -26.49 7.93 6.31
N PHE A 465 -25.61 7.29 7.08
CA PHE A 465 -25.44 5.84 7.05
C PHE A 465 -26.72 5.09 7.42
N ALA A 466 -27.53 5.63 8.33
CA ALA A 466 -28.75 4.97 8.80
C ALA A 466 -29.89 5.01 7.79
N SER A 467 -30.10 6.16 7.12
CA SER A 467 -31.13 6.29 6.08
C SER A 467 -30.65 5.86 4.69
N ARG A 468 -29.33 5.70 4.51
CA ARG A 468 -28.64 5.46 3.23
C ARG A 468 -28.84 6.58 2.20
N GLU A 469 -29.20 7.79 2.65
CA GLU A 469 -29.23 8.97 1.79
C GLU A 469 -27.80 9.46 1.54
N VAL A 470 -27.39 9.50 0.26
CA VAL A 470 -26.07 9.96 -0.14
C VAL A 470 -26.19 10.92 -1.31
N ILE A 471 -25.84 12.19 -1.07
CA ILE A 471 -25.90 13.22 -2.09
C ILE A 471 -24.59 13.98 -2.20
N ILE A 472 -24.22 14.32 -3.43
CA ILE A 472 -23.13 15.23 -3.74
C ILE A 472 -23.74 16.57 -4.14
N VAL A 473 -23.40 17.62 -3.39
CA VAL A 473 -23.76 18.99 -3.69
C VAL A 473 -22.55 19.67 -4.31
N ASP A 474 -22.65 20.00 -5.59
CA ASP A 474 -21.59 20.64 -6.38
C ASP A 474 -21.99 22.08 -6.67
N HIS A 475 -21.09 23.02 -6.38
CA HIS A 475 -21.24 24.42 -6.67
C HIS A 475 -20.05 24.92 -7.49
N ARG A 476 -20.30 25.23 -8.76
CA ARG A 476 -19.30 25.75 -9.71
C ARG A 476 -19.88 26.91 -10.51
N GLU A 477 -19.07 27.96 -10.71
CA GLU A 477 -19.43 29.11 -11.57
C GLU A 477 -20.76 29.81 -11.20
N GLY A 478 -21.20 29.69 -9.94
CA GLY A 478 -22.46 30.25 -9.46
C GLY A 478 -23.70 29.39 -9.70
N GLU A 479 -23.54 28.17 -10.24
CA GLU A 479 -24.58 27.16 -10.35
C GLU A 479 -24.42 26.09 -9.27
N GLN A 480 -25.55 25.62 -8.72
CA GLN A 480 -25.57 24.50 -7.79
C GLN A 480 -26.26 23.32 -8.47
N SER A 481 -25.61 22.15 -8.42
CA SER A 481 -26.21 20.86 -8.77
C SER A 481 -26.20 19.93 -7.57
N ILE A 482 -27.19 19.03 -7.52
CA ILE A 482 -27.29 17.99 -6.51
C ILE A 482 -27.45 16.69 -7.27
N VAL A 483 -26.59 15.72 -6.97
CA VAL A 483 -26.63 14.38 -7.57
C VAL A 483 -26.75 13.35 -6.46
N ASP A 484 -27.69 12.42 -6.60
CA ASP A 484 -27.76 11.25 -5.73
C ASP A 484 -26.65 10.28 -6.16
N LEU A 485 -25.90 9.73 -5.19
CA LEU A 485 -24.84 8.78 -5.52
C LEU A 485 -25.39 7.54 -6.25
N ALA A 486 -26.64 7.14 -5.97
CA ALA A 486 -27.28 6.03 -6.66
C ALA A 486 -27.40 6.27 -8.18
N ASP A 487 -27.49 7.53 -8.64
CA ASP A 487 -27.58 7.87 -10.07
C ASP A 487 -26.29 7.54 -10.83
N PHE A 488 -25.16 7.36 -10.14
CA PHE A 488 -23.92 6.93 -10.77
C PHE A 488 -23.97 5.47 -11.23
N LEU A 489 -24.82 4.65 -10.58
CA LEU A 489 -25.04 3.23 -10.90
C LEU A 489 -26.13 3.01 -11.96
N ALA A 490 -26.78 4.07 -12.44
CA ALA A 490 -27.86 4.02 -13.43
C ALA A 490 -27.38 3.85 -14.88
#